data_AF-A0A7J8WN03-F1
#
_entry.id   AF-A0A7J8WN03-F1
#
_cell.length_a   1.000
_cell.length_b   1.000
_cell.length_c   1.000
_cell.angle_alpha   90.00
_cell.angle_beta   90.00
_cell.angle_gamma   90.00
#
_symmetry.space_group_name_H-M   'P 1'
#
loop_
_entity.id
_entity.type
_entity.pdbx_description
1 polymer ?
#
loop_
_entity_poly.entity_id
_entity_poly.type
_entity_poly.pdbx_seq_one_letter_code
_entity_poly.pdbx_strand_id
1 'polypeptide(L)'
;MLVKRLGPDVREGKRRQFNYIGKLLREVEPELMEVLIYATKVGDQKTLQALDGSETQIIEEEDDDDDQFEYSQSQEFVNTANRWFDGLISKDIEITNEVFSVSSVDFDRQELRKLVRRVQTSQEQSQNVSEEEKTKIEAAVRSARKSLTRFLRTLAKQLTTEESFD
;
A
#
# COMPACT_ATOMS: atom_id res chain seq x y z
N MET A 1 -4.33 10.95 -14.05
CA MET A 1 -3.58 9.84 -14.68
C MET A 1 -3.54 10.03 -16.20
N LEU A 2 -2.36 10.26 -16.78
CA LEU A 2 -2.19 10.41 -18.23
C LEU A 2 -2.00 9.01 -18.85
N VAL A 3 -2.97 8.51 -19.62
CA VAL A 3 -2.84 7.23 -20.33
C VAL A 3 -1.66 7.35 -21.32
N LYS A 4 -0.54 6.69 -21.00
CA LYS A 4 0.62 6.62 -21.91
C LYS A 4 0.15 6.02 -23.24
N ARG A 5 0.37 6.75 -24.34
CA ARG A 5 0.06 6.28 -25.69
C ARG A 5 0.92 5.06 -25.98
N LEU A 6 0.28 3.90 -25.94
CA LEU A 6 0.85 2.62 -26.33
C LEU A 6 1.05 2.61 -27.85
N GLY A 7 2.21 2.14 -28.31
CA GLY A 7 2.55 2.05 -29.73
C GLY A 7 1.64 1.10 -30.55
N PRO A 8 1.84 0.99 -31.86
CA PRO A 8 0.91 0.27 -32.75
C PRO A 8 0.73 -1.23 -32.45
N ASP A 9 1.68 -1.87 -31.76
CA ASP A 9 1.73 -3.33 -31.58
C ASP A 9 1.77 -3.79 -30.11
N VAL A 10 1.15 -3.03 -29.21
CA VAL A 10 1.05 -3.37 -27.78
C VAL A 10 -0.36 -3.84 -27.44
N ARG A 11 -0.82 -4.88 -28.14
CA ARG A 11 -2.11 -5.54 -27.90
C ARG A 11 -2.27 -5.97 -26.45
N GLU A 12 -1.19 -6.51 -25.88
CA GLU A 12 -1.17 -6.99 -24.49
C GLU A 12 -1.17 -5.82 -23.48
N GLY A 13 -0.44 -4.74 -23.75
CA GLY A 13 -0.47 -3.54 -22.91
C GLY A 13 -1.84 -2.86 -22.92
N LYS A 14 -2.48 -2.78 -24.10
CA LYS A 14 -3.82 -2.21 -24.25
C LYS A 14 -4.88 -3.06 -23.53
N ARG A 15 -4.76 -4.38 -23.62
CA ARG A 15 -5.61 -5.32 -22.87
C ARG A 15 -5.50 -5.12 -21.35
N ARG A 16 -4.27 -4.96 -20.84
CA ARG A 16 -4.03 -4.69 -19.42
C ARG A 16 -4.59 -3.35 -18.97
N GLN A 17 -4.43 -2.30 -19.78
CA GLN A 17 -5.00 -0.98 -19.50
C GLN A 17 -6.53 -1.03 -19.44
N PHE A 18 -7.19 -1.68 -20.41
CA PHE A 18 -8.65 -1.80 -20.39
C PHE A 18 -9.15 -2.63 -19.21
N ASN A 19 -8.42 -3.69 -18.83
CA ASN A 19 -8.77 -4.45 -17.63
C ASN A 19 -8.65 -3.62 -16.36
N TYR A 20 -7.60 -2.79 -16.25
CA TYR A 20 -7.42 -1.88 -15.11
C TYR A 20 -8.54 -0.84 -15.05
N ILE A 21 -8.82 -0.16 -16.17
CA ILE A 21 -9.92 0.81 -16.26
C ILE A 21 -11.25 0.13 -15.92
N GLY A 22 -11.51 -1.07 -16.45
CA GLY A 22 -12.73 -1.82 -16.16
C GLY A 22 -12.90 -2.18 -14.68
N LYS A 23 -11.80 -2.48 -13.97
CA LYS A 23 -11.83 -2.69 -12.51
C LYS A 23 -12.21 -1.40 -11.77
N LEU A 24 -11.58 -0.28 -12.11
CA LEU A 24 -11.86 1.02 -11.49
C LEU A 24 -13.31 1.46 -11.67
N LEU A 25 -13.89 1.18 -12.84
CA LEU A 25 -15.27 1.57 -13.15
C LEU A 25 -16.33 0.66 -12.52
N ARG A 26 -15.94 -0.42 -11.81
CA ARG A 26 -16.89 -1.41 -11.27
C ARG A 26 -17.73 -0.88 -10.11
N GLU A 27 -17.18 0.07 -9.35
CA GLU A 27 -17.82 0.67 -8.17
C GLU A 27 -18.50 2.00 -8.49
N VAL A 28 -18.36 2.49 -9.73
CA VAL A 28 -18.96 3.75 -10.17
C VAL A 28 -20.42 3.53 -10.52
N GLU A 29 -21.29 4.43 -10.07
CA GLU A 29 -22.71 4.42 -10.41
C GLU A 29 -22.91 4.65 -11.92
N PRO A 30 -23.59 3.73 -12.63
CA PRO A 30 -23.77 3.83 -14.08
C PRO A 30 -24.50 5.11 -14.51
N GLU A 31 -25.48 5.55 -13.72
CA GLU A 31 -26.30 6.73 -14.00
C GLU A 31 -25.46 8.02 -13.93
N LEU A 32 -24.59 8.14 -12.92
CA LEU A 32 -23.65 9.25 -12.80
C LEU A 32 -22.67 9.28 -13.98
N MET A 33 -22.17 8.11 -14.40
CA MET A 33 -21.27 7.99 -15.54
C MET A 33 -21.93 8.42 -16.86
N GLU A 34 -23.17 8.01 -17.10
CA GLU A 34 -23.94 8.41 -18.28
C GLU A 34 -24.19 9.92 -18.32
N VAL A 35 -24.55 10.51 -17.18
CA VAL A 35 -24.73 11.96 -17.05
C VAL A 35 -23.42 12.70 -17.35
N LEU A 36 -22.29 12.22 -16.83
CA LEU A 36 -20.97 12.82 -17.06
C LEU A 36 -20.54 12.73 -18.53
N ILE A 37 -20.77 11.57 -19.18
CA ILE A 37 -20.51 11.37 -20.62
C ILE A 37 -21.38 12.30 -21.46
N TYR A 38 -22.66 12.45 -21.11
CA TYR A 38 -23.56 13.33 -21.83
C TYR A 38 -23.19 14.80 -21.67
N ALA A 39 -22.93 15.25 -20.44
CA ALA A 39 -22.54 16.63 -20.13
C ALA A 39 -21.23 17.02 -20.83
N THR A 40 -20.22 16.13 -20.82
CA THR A 40 -18.95 16.35 -21.54
C THR A 40 -19.12 16.39 -23.05
N LYS A 41 -20.01 15.56 -23.62
CA LYS A 41 -20.31 15.56 -25.06
C LYS A 41 -21.00 16.84 -25.52
N VAL A 42 -21.93 17.37 -24.72
CA VAL A 42 -22.74 18.56 -25.04
C VAL A 42 -22.05 19.86 -24.61
N GLY A 43 -21.01 19.77 -23.77
CA GLY A 43 -20.31 20.94 -23.23
C GLY A 43 -21.09 21.66 -22.13
N ASP A 44 -21.94 20.94 -21.40
CA ASP A 44 -22.73 21.50 -20.31
C ASP A 44 -21.87 21.68 -19.05
N GLN A 45 -21.18 22.81 -18.99
CA GLN A 45 -20.27 23.13 -17.89
C GLN A 45 -20.99 23.25 -16.54
N LYS A 46 -22.30 23.56 -16.53
CA LYS A 46 -23.06 23.74 -15.29
C LYS A 46 -23.29 22.41 -14.58
N THR A 47 -23.65 21.38 -15.32
CA THR A 47 -23.82 20.03 -14.76
C THR A 47 -22.48 19.44 -14.32
N LEU A 48 -21.41 19.64 -15.09
CA LEU A 48 -20.06 19.21 -14.68
C LEU A 48 -19.62 19.86 -13.36
N GLN A 49 -19.84 21.17 -13.20
CA GLN A 49 -19.46 21.90 -11.99
C GLN A 49 -20.32 21.50 -10.77
N ALA A 50 -21.59 21.13 -10.99
CA ALA A 50 -22.45 20.64 -9.93
C ALA A 50 -22.02 19.25 -9.43
N LEU A 51 -21.55 18.38 -10.32
CA LEU A 51 -21.08 17.03 -9.99
C LEU A 51 -19.67 17.03 -9.37
N ASP A 52 -18.84 18.02 -9.66
CA ASP A 52 -17.50 18.20 -9.07
C ASP A 52 -17.54 18.53 -7.56
N GLY A 53 -18.68 19.02 -7.06
CA GLY A 53 -18.87 19.42 -5.65
C GLY A 53 -19.48 18.35 -4.74
N SER A 54 -19.94 17.22 -5.28
CA SER A 54 -20.55 16.13 -4.50
C SER A 54 -19.48 15.12 -4.08
N GLU A 55 -19.10 15.19 -2.81
CA GLU A 55 -18.25 14.25 -2.09
C GLU A 55 -16.89 13.98 -2.75
N THR A 56 -16.01 14.98 -2.68
CA THR A 56 -14.58 14.70 -2.55
C THR A 56 -14.32 14.08 -1.18
N GLN A 57 -14.65 12.80 -1.02
CA GLN A 57 -13.75 11.96 -0.24
C GLN A 57 -12.42 12.10 -0.95
N ILE A 58 -11.53 12.86 -0.31
CA ILE A 58 -10.11 12.86 -0.60
C ILE A 58 -9.75 11.38 -0.51
N ILE A 59 -9.69 10.72 -1.67
CA ILE A 59 -8.96 9.48 -1.82
C ILE A 59 -7.55 9.92 -1.45
N GLU A 60 -7.19 9.77 -0.17
CA GLU A 60 -5.81 9.71 0.22
C GLU A 60 -5.19 8.78 -0.82
N GLU A 61 -4.18 9.28 -1.53
CA GLU A 61 -3.35 8.46 -2.38
C GLU A 61 -2.73 7.39 -1.46
N GLU A 62 -3.49 6.33 -1.18
CA GLU A 62 -2.92 5.01 -1.03
C GLU A 62 -2.24 4.80 -2.38
N ASP A 63 -0.95 5.12 -2.41
CA ASP A 63 0.03 4.34 -3.16
C ASP A 63 -0.26 2.88 -2.82
N ASP A 64 -1.18 2.34 -3.62
CA ASP A 64 -1.51 0.94 -3.82
C ASP A 64 -0.31 0.37 -4.61
N ASP A 65 0.83 0.44 -3.94
CA ASP A 65 2.09 -0.17 -4.29
C ASP A 65 1.85 -1.69 -4.14
N ASP A 66 1.41 -2.28 -5.24
CA ASP A 66 1.82 -3.61 -5.68
C ASP A 66 1.45 -4.83 -4.80
N ASP A 67 0.45 -4.72 -3.90
CA ASP A 67 -0.10 -5.87 -3.17
C ASP A 67 -1.21 -6.62 -3.96
N GLN A 68 -1.39 -6.35 -5.27
CA GLN A 68 -2.37 -7.04 -6.13
C GLN A 68 -1.78 -8.17 -6.98
N PHE A 69 -0.78 -8.89 -6.47
CA PHE A 69 -0.39 -10.20 -6.98
C PHE A 69 -0.03 -11.13 -5.81
N GLU A 70 -1.01 -11.92 -5.34
CA GLU A 70 -0.88 -13.29 -4.81
C GLU A 70 -1.95 -13.59 -3.74
N TYR A 71 -3.20 -13.79 -4.18
CA TYR A 71 -4.26 -14.27 -3.30
C TYR A 71 -4.21 -15.78 -3.03
N SER A 72 -3.07 -16.45 -3.27
CA SER A 72 -3.02 -17.92 -3.26
C SER A 72 -1.73 -18.58 -2.79
N GLN A 73 -0.65 -17.85 -2.49
CA GLN A 73 0.54 -18.44 -1.86
C GLN A 73 0.78 -17.80 -0.49
N SER A 74 0.04 -18.34 0.48
CA SER A 74 0.33 -18.42 1.91
C SER A 74 0.08 -17.18 2.78
N GLN A 75 -1.14 -17.10 3.33
CA GLN A 75 -1.48 -16.34 4.54
C GLN A 75 -0.42 -16.47 5.67
N GLU A 76 0.36 -17.56 5.68
CA GLU A 76 1.44 -17.86 6.61
C GLU A 76 2.59 -16.85 6.59
N PHE A 77 3.04 -16.37 5.41
CA PHE A 77 4.11 -15.35 5.37
C PHE A 77 3.61 -14.01 5.92
N VAL A 78 2.34 -13.68 5.66
CA VAL A 78 1.68 -12.48 6.20
C VAL A 78 1.58 -12.57 7.72
N ASN A 79 1.16 -13.72 8.24
CA ASN A 79 1.07 -13.98 9.68
C ASN A 79 2.45 -13.91 10.35
N THR A 80 3.47 -14.47 9.71
CA THR A 80 4.87 -14.42 10.18
C THR A 80 5.38 -12.98 10.23
N ALA A 81 5.18 -12.22 9.16
CA ALA A 81 5.56 -10.81 9.10
C ALA A 81 4.85 -9.97 10.17
N ASN A 82 3.57 -10.24 10.44
CA ASN A 82 2.82 -9.56 11.50
C ASN A 82 3.35 -9.94 12.90
N ARG A 83 3.63 -11.22 13.16
CA ARG A 83 4.25 -11.68 14.41
C ARG A 83 5.59 -10.99 14.66
N TRP A 84 6.42 -10.92 13.63
CA TRP A 84 7.70 -10.23 13.70
C TRP A 84 7.57 -8.74 13.92
N PHE A 85 6.63 -8.10 13.24
CA PHE A 85 6.34 -6.69 13.45
C PHE A 85 6.00 -6.44 14.92
N ASP A 86 5.05 -7.18 15.47
CA ASP A 86 4.60 -7.00 16.86
C ASP A 86 5.72 -7.26 17.86
N GLY A 87 6.49 -8.34 17.66
CA GLY A 87 7.63 -8.67 18.53
C GLY A 87 8.78 -7.66 18.48
N LEU A 88 9.12 -7.13 17.30
CA LEU A 88 10.17 -6.11 17.17
C LEU A 88 9.77 -4.78 17.82
N ILE A 89 8.49 -4.39 17.72
CA ILE A 89 7.98 -3.17 18.34
C ILE A 89 7.84 -3.33 19.85
N SER A 90 7.39 -4.49 20.33
CA SER A 90 7.29 -4.82 21.76
C SER A 90 8.65 -5.09 22.43
N LYS A 91 9.73 -5.18 21.63
CA LYS A 91 11.09 -5.52 22.09
C LYS A 91 11.17 -6.93 22.68
N ASP A 92 10.37 -7.85 22.14
CA ASP A 92 10.44 -9.27 22.47
C ASP A 92 11.81 -9.83 22.03
N ILE A 93 12.54 -10.37 22.99
CA ILE A 93 13.91 -10.88 22.79
C ILE A 93 13.90 -12.12 21.92
N GLU A 94 12.89 -12.99 22.04
CA GLU A 94 12.80 -14.22 21.27
C GLU A 94 12.58 -13.91 19.79
N ILE A 95 11.58 -13.07 19.49
CA ILE A 95 11.28 -12.63 18.13
C ILE A 95 12.43 -11.80 17.54
N THR A 96 13.06 -10.93 18.34
CA THR A 96 14.22 -10.16 17.88
C THR A 96 15.34 -11.10 17.47
N ASN A 97 15.70 -12.07 18.31
CA ASN A 97 16.76 -13.02 17.99
C ASN A 97 16.39 -13.89 16.79
N GLU A 98 15.14 -14.32 16.67
CA GLU A 98 14.64 -15.07 15.52
C GLU A 98 14.90 -14.29 14.22
N VAL A 99 14.37 -13.07 14.11
CA VAL A 99 14.49 -12.23 12.90
C VAL A 99 15.96 -11.93 12.60
N PHE A 100 16.77 -11.57 13.61
CA PHE A 100 18.19 -11.26 13.41
C PHE A 100 19.09 -12.48 13.22
N SER A 101 18.61 -13.70 13.46
CA SER A 101 19.36 -14.94 13.24
C SER A 101 18.99 -15.63 11.93
N VAL A 102 17.97 -15.15 11.21
CA VAL A 102 17.64 -15.64 9.86
C VAL A 102 18.90 -15.54 8.98
N SER A 103 19.38 -16.70 8.51
CA SER A 103 20.58 -16.84 7.68
C SER A 103 20.30 -17.39 6.29
N SER A 104 19.10 -17.92 6.05
CA SER A 104 18.64 -18.42 4.75
C SER A 104 18.53 -17.29 3.73
N VAL A 105 17.98 -16.16 4.15
CA VAL A 105 17.80 -14.97 3.30
C VAL A 105 18.81 -13.89 3.68
N ASP A 106 19.50 -13.32 2.68
CA ASP A 106 20.36 -12.14 2.88
C ASP A 106 19.53 -10.85 2.86
N PHE A 107 19.66 -10.04 3.91
CA PHE A 107 18.94 -8.77 4.04
C PHE A 107 19.72 -7.75 4.87
N ASP A 108 19.44 -6.47 4.64
CA ASP A 108 20.11 -5.38 5.36
C ASP A 108 19.60 -5.27 6.81
N ARG A 109 20.38 -5.85 7.73
CA ARG A 109 20.13 -5.79 9.18
C ARG A 109 20.21 -4.36 9.74
N GLN A 110 20.99 -3.48 9.12
CA GLN A 110 21.05 -2.07 9.55
C GLN A 110 19.80 -1.33 9.12
N GLU A 111 19.28 -1.61 7.93
CA GLU A 111 18.02 -1.03 7.47
C GLU A 111 16.85 -1.47 8.35
N LEU A 112 16.79 -2.76 8.71
CA LEU A 112 15.79 -3.25 9.68
C LEU A 112 15.86 -2.48 11.01
N ARG A 113 17.07 -2.26 11.55
CA ARG A 113 17.26 -1.49 12.79
C ARG A 113 16.78 -0.04 12.66
N LYS A 114 17.02 0.60 11.52
CA LYS A 114 16.54 1.98 11.27
C LYS A 114 15.02 2.03 11.20
N LEU A 115 14.39 1.08 10.51
CA LEU A 115 12.94 1.01 10.36
C LEU A 115 12.25 0.80 11.73
N VAL A 116 12.73 -0.16 12.52
CA VAL A 116 12.21 -0.40 13.88
C VAL A 116 12.35 0.84 14.76
N ARG A 117 13.54 1.47 14.76
CA ARG A 117 13.76 2.71 15.52
C ARG A 117 12.82 3.83 15.09
N ARG A 118 12.60 4.01 13.78
CA ARG A 118 11.70 5.05 13.26
C ARG A 118 10.28 4.86 13.80
N VAL A 119 9.76 3.64 13.75
CA VAL A 119 8.41 3.32 14.28
C VAL A 119 8.34 3.62 15.79
N GLN A 120 9.33 3.17 16.57
CA GLN A 120 9.37 3.41 18.01
C GLN A 120 9.42 4.91 18.33
N THR A 121 10.33 5.66 17.69
CA THR A 121 10.45 7.11 17.93
C THR A 121 9.19 7.88 17.54
N SER A 122 8.57 7.53 16.41
CA SER A 122 7.33 8.20 15.98
C SER A 122 6.16 7.86 16.90
N GLN A 123 6.11 6.63 17.42
CA GLN A 123 5.10 6.23 18.40
C GLN A 123 5.29 6.94 19.75
N GLU A 124 6.51 7.03 20.25
CA GLU A 124 6.83 7.80 21.47
C GLU A 124 6.55 9.30 21.31
N GLN A 125 6.81 9.88 20.12
CA GLN A 125 6.46 11.27 19.82
C GLN A 125 4.94 11.48 19.80
N SER A 126 4.17 10.54 19.25
CA SER A 126 2.70 10.65 19.22
C SER A 126 2.04 10.69 20.60
N GLN A 127 2.70 10.13 21.62
CA GLN A 127 2.20 10.12 23.00
C GLN A 127 2.47 11.41 23.78
N ASN A 128 3.38 12.26 23.32
CA ASN A 128 3.93 13.38 24.11
C ASN A 128 3.57 14.78 23.56
N VAL A 129 2.65 14.90 22.59
CA VAL A 129 2.50 16.12 21.78
C VAL A 129 1.06 16.67 21.74
N SER A 130 0.95 17.99 21.53
CA SER A 130 -0.29 18.79 21.40
C SER A 130 -1.11 18.47 20.13
N GLU A 131 -2.43 18.72 20.17
CA GLU A 131 -3.43 18.31 19.15
C GLU A 131 -3.13 18.80 17.71
N GLU A 132 -2.45 19.94 17.51
CA GLU A 132 -2.14 20.46 16.16
C GLU A 132 -1.01 19.70 15.44
N GLU A 133 -0.02 19.19 16.17
CA GLU A 133 1.09 18.40 15.62
C GLU A 133 0.76 16.91 15.50
N LYS A 134 -0.32 16.49 16.17
CA LYS A 134 -0.81 15.11 16.23
C LYS A 134 -1.09 14.52 14.86
N THR A 135 -1.73 15.26 13.95
CA THR A 135 -2.06 14.78 12.60
C THR A 135 -0.82 14.46 11.76
N LYS A 136 0.22 15.31 11.82
CA LYS A 136 1.49 15.09 11.11
C LYS A 136 2.26 13.92 11.70
N ILE A 137 2.25 13.80 13.02
CA ILE A 137 2.92 12.70 13.71
C ILE A 137 2.20 11.37 13.42
N GLU A 138 0.87 11.34 13.43
CA GLU A 138 0.07 10.17 13.08
C GLU A 138 0.33 9.72 11.63
N ALA A 139 0.44 10.65 10.68
CA ALA A 139 0.82 10.34 9.31
C ALA A 139 2.25 9.75 9.23
N ALA A 140 3.20 10.32 9.97
CA ALA A 140 4.57 9.80 10.05
C ALA A 140 4.63 8.40 10.69
N VAL A 141 3.85 8.15 11.75
CA VAL A 141 3.70 6.83 12.37
C VAL A 141 3.15 5.82 11.35
N ARG A 142 2.06 6.18 10.64
CA ARG A 142 1.44 5.31 9.64
C ARG A 142 2.43 4.96 8.52
N SER A 143 3.17 5.94 8.02
CA SER A 143 4.21 5.75 7.00
C SER A 143 5.36 4.85 7.49
N ALA A 144 5.88 5.11 8.70
CA ALA A 144 6.94 4.30 9.29
C ALA A 144 6.52 2.84 9.50
N ARG A 145 5.28 2.61 9.98
CA ARG A 145 4.70 1.27 10.14
C ARG A 145 4.58 0.58 8.77
N LYS A 146 4.05 1.26 7.75
CA LYS A 146 3.92 0.72 6.38
C LYS A 146 5.28 0.29 5.81
N SER A 147 6.34 1.08 5.98
CA SER A 147 7.69 0.73 5.54
C SER A 147 8.23 -0.53 6.23
N LEU A 148 8.07 -0.64 7.55
CA LEU A 148 8.51 -1.82 8.30
C LEU A 148 7.71 -3.07 7.92
N THR A 149 6.38 -2.96 7.81
CA THR A 149 5.51 -4.07 7.38
C THR A 149 5.90 -4.57 5.99
N ARG A 150 6.13 -3.67 5.04
CA ARG A 150 6.55 -4.04 3.67
C ARG A 150 7.89 -4.78 3.69
N PHE A 151 8.88 -4.27 4.42
CA PHE A 151 10.18 -4.93 4.56
C PHE A 151 10.05 -6.36 5.11
N LEU A 152 9.28 -6.53 6.19
CA LEU A 152 9.08 -7.83 6.84
C LEU A 152 8.29 -8.81 5.95
N ARG A 153 7.30 -8.33 5.19
CA ARG A 153 6.58 -9.16 4.22
C ARG A 153 7.49 -9.68 3.12
N THR A 154 8.36 -8.83 2.57
CA THR A 154 9.36 -9.25 1.58
C THR A 154 10.28 -10.31 2.16
N LEU A 155 10.76 -10.11 3.39
CA LEU A 155 11.64 -11.06 4.07
C LEU A 155 10.96 -12.40 4.33
N ALA A 156 9.74 -12.38 4.88
CA ALA A 156 8.96 -13.59 5.15
C ALA A 156 8.61 -14.35 3.87
N LYS A 157 8.30 -13.64 2.78
CA LYS A 157 8.02 -14.26 1.47
C LYS A 157 9.25 -14.97 0.89
N GLN A 158 10.44 -14.37 1.03
CA GLN A 158 11.69 -14.99 0.59
C GLN A 158 11.96 -16.29 1.35
N LEU A 159 11.67 -16.32 2.66
CA LEU A 159 11.80 -17.55 3.46
C LEU A 159 10.89 -18.68 3.01
N THR A 160 9.61 -18.40 2.81
CA THR A 160 8.65 -19.43 2.38
C THR A 160 8.93 -19.94 0.97
N THR A 161 9.64 -19.14 0.15
CA THR A 161 10.02 -19.55 -1.21
C THR A 161 11.21 -20.52 -1.16
N GLU A 162 12.18 -20.30 -0.29
CA GLU A 162 13.35 -21.18 -0.14
C GLU A 162 13.02 -22.53 0.50
N GLU A 163 12.07 -22.59 1.43
CA GLU A 163 11.59 -23.85 2.04
C GLU A 163 10.84 -24.77 1.06
N SER A 164 10.50 -24.30 -0.15
CA SER A 164 9.73 -25.06 -1.15
C SER A 164 10.58 -25.87 -2.14
N PHE A 165 11.92 -25.81 -2.05
CA PHE A 165 12.85 -26.46 -2.97
C PHE A 165 13.65 -27.66 -2.39
N ASP A 166 13.37 -28.05 -1.15
CA ASP A 166 13.87 -29.29 -0.51
C ASP A 166 12.80 -30.40 -0.50
#